data_AF-A0A7W1TBD7-F1
#
_entry.id   AF-A0A7W1TBD7-F1
#
_cell.length_a   1.000
_cell.length_b   1.000
_cell.length_c   1.000
_cell.angle_alpha   90.00
_cell.angle_beta   90.00
_cell.angle_gamma   90.00
#
_symmetry.space_group_name_H-M   'P 1'
#
loop_
_entity.id
_entity.type
_entity.pdbx_description
1 polymer ?
#
loop_
_entity_poly.entity_id
_entity_poly.type
_entity_poly.pdbx_seq_one_letter_code
_entity_poly.pdbx_strand_id
1 'polypeptide(L)'
;MPPALPYALVFPAYPFKPSWNRFWTSLLLEATTGAHFPGRSITPYFGLNGHADEPDHQRLLEDLRQRRLGGIIFASNPFPIADTPIVRGPGPVRVGMMRHAGHPTCLEVHLSDEEWSRRALEDLAKRGRRRVAVLTPANHYGNARLPAEITRRRLELVP
;
A
#
# COMPACT_ATOMS: atom_id res chain seq x y z
N MET A 1 14.82 -2.41 -30.17
CA MET A 1 14.68 -1.76 -28.85
C MET A 1 15.01 -2.80 -27.79
N PRO A 2 15.87 -2.54 -26.80
CA PRO A 2 16.10 -3.48 -25.72
C PRO A 2 14.80 -3.69 -24.91
N PRO A 3 14.58 -4.88 -24.34
CA PRO A 3 13.38 -5.16 -23.54
C PRO A 3 13.33 -4.25 -22.31
N ALA A 4 12.14 -3.79 -21.96
CA ALA A 4 11.93 -2.96 -20.78
C ALA A 4 12.26 -3.75 -19.51
N LEU A 5 12.98 -3.13 -18.56
CA LEU A 5 13.24 -3.76 -17.26
C LEU A 5 11.94 -3.99 -16.49
N PRO A 6 11.80 -5.13 -15.77
CA PRO A 6 10.63 -5.41 -14.95
C PRO A 6 10.54 -4.49 -13.73
N TYR A 7 9.33 -4.34 -13.21
CA TYR A 7 9.05 -3.67 -11.94
C TYR A 7 8.83 -4.71 -10.84
N ALA A 8 9.31 -4.43 -9.63
CA ALA A 8 9.00 -5.24 -8.46
C ALA A 8 7.69 -4.77 -7.83
N LEU A 9 6.79 -5.69 -7.49
CA LEU A 9 5.63 -5.44 -6.63
C LEU A 9 5.82 -6.15 -5.30
N VAL A 10 5.98 -5.38 -4.23
CA VAL A 10 6.42 -5.85 -2.92
C VAL A 10 5.23 -5.92 -1.97
N PHE A 11 5.01 -7.10 -1.39
CA PHE A 11 4.02 -7.34 -0.36
C PHE A 11 4.70 -7.66 0.99
N PRO A 12 4.16 -7.18 2.11
CA PRO A 12 4.73 -7.47 3.44
C PRO A 12 4.41 -8.89 3.93
N ALA A 13 3.53 -9.63 3.24
CA ALA A 13 3.09 -10.96 3.62
C ALA A 13 2.98 -11.88 2.41
N TYR A 14 2.89 -13.19 2.66
CA TYR A 14 2.58 -14.18 1.64
C TYR A 14 1.06 -14.31 1.42
N PRO A 15 0.61 -14.67 0.20
CA PRO A 15 -0.77 -15.04 -0.04
C PRO A 15 -1.25 -16.10 0.95
N PHE A 16 -2.54 -16.05 1.30
CA PHE A 16 -3.21 -16.99 2.22
C PHE A 16 -2.76 -16.94 3.69
N LYS A 17 -1.80 -16.09 4.07
CA LYS A 17 -1.51 -15.81 5.49
C LYS A 17 -2.62 -14.96 6.10
N PRO A 18 -2.85 -15.02 7.43
CA PRO A 18 -3.90 -14.23 8.08
C PRO A 18 -3.80 -12.71 7.87
N SER A 19 -2.60 -12.19 7.64
CA SER A 19 -2.37 -10.78 7.33
C SER A 19 -2.71 -10.39 5.89
N TRP A 20 -2.92 -11.37 5.00
CA TRP A 20 -3.24 -11.12 3.59
C TRP A 20 -4.69 -10.66 3.42
N ASN A 21 -4.88 -9.56 2.68
CA ASN A 21 -6.19 -8.97 2.48
C ASN A 21 -6.61 -8.99 1.00
N ARG A 22 -7.89 -8.70 0.74
CA ARG A 22 -8.44 -8.68 -0.62
C ARG A 22 -7.82 -7.62 -1.52
N PHE A 23 -7.39 -6.49 -0.95
CA PHE A 23 -6.71 -5.44 -1.72
C PHE A 23 -5.40 -5.95 -2.33
N TRP A 24 -4.58 -6.67 -1.55
CA TRP A 24 -3.36 -7.30 -2.07
C TRP A 24 -3.65 -8.42 -3.07
N THR A 25 -4.72 -9.19 -2.88
CA THR A 25 -5.17 -10.15 -3.90
C THR A 25 -5.45 -9.45 -5.23
N SER A 26 -6.20 -8.35 -5.22
CA SER A 26 -6.48 -7.59 -6.45
C SER A 26 -5.21 -7.08 -7.12
N LEU A 27 -4.27 -6.51 -6.36
CA LEU A 27 -2.99 -6.05 -6.91
C LEU A 27 -2.17 -7.19 -7.53
N LEU A 28 -2.14 -8.35 -6.88
CA LEU A 28 -1.43 -9.52 -7.40
C LEU A 28 -2.06 -10.02 -8.70
N LEU A 29 -3.39 -10.07 -8.78
CA LEU A 29 -4.10 -10.46 -10.00
C LEU A 29 -3.84 -9.48 -11.14
N GLU A 30 -3.89 -8.17 -10.90
CA GLU A 30 -3.57 -7.16 -11.92
C GLU A 30 -2.12 -7.27 -12.41
N ALA A 31 -1.17 -7.51 -11.49
CA ALA A 31 0.24 -7.65 -11.84
C ALA A 31 0.52 -8.92 -12.67
N THR A 32 -0.18 -10.01 -12.38
CA THR A 32 0.07 -11.33 -13.02
C THR A 32 -0.71 -11.54 -14.30
N THR A 33 -1.89 -10.94 -14.44
CA THR A 33 -2.69 -11.05 -15.68
C THR A 33 -2.09 -10.24 -16.82
N GLY A 34 -1.35 -9.15 -16.53
CA GLY A 34 -0.63 -8.36 -17.52
C GLY A 34 -1.51 -7.64 -18.55
N ALA A 35 -2.83 -7.78 -18.46
CA ALA A 35 -3.80 -7.29 -19.44
C ALA A 35 -3.73 -5.76 -19.65
N HIS A 36 -3.33 -5.03 -18.59
CA HIS A 36 -3.33 -3.58 -18.58
C HIS A 36 -1.94 -2.95 -18.81
N PHE A 37 -0.88 -3.75 -18.97
CA PHE A 37 0.49 -3.26 -19.05
C PHE A 37 1.30 -3.90 -20.21
N PRO A 38 0.88 -3.69 -21.47
CA PRO A 38 1.59 -4.29 -22.61
C PRO A 38 3.05 -3.84 -22.65
N GLY A 39 3.96 -4.82 -22.77
CA GLY A 39 5.40 -4.57 -22.81
C GLY A 39 6.06 -4.22 -21.47
N ARG A 40 5.32 -4.30 -20.35
CA ARG A 40 5.86 -4.17 -18.99
C ARG A 40 5.64 -5.46 -18.20
N SER A 41 6.67 -5.90 -17.50
CA SER A 41 6.59 -7.04 -16.60
C SER A 41 6.58 -6.55 -15.16
N ILE A 42 5.67 -7.07 -14.34
CA ILE A 42 5.61 -6.81 -12.90
C ILE A 42 5.83 -8.12 -12.17
N THR A 43 6.91 -8.21 -11.40
CA THR A 43 7.29 -9.40 -10.65
C THR A 43 6.92 -9.22 -9.18
N PRO A 44 6.07 -10.10 -8.61
CA PRO A 44 5.71 -10.00 -7.20
C PRO A 44 6.82 -10.56 -6.28
N TYR A 45 7.01 -9.91 -5.13
CA TYR A 45 7.88 -10.33 -4.04
C TYR A 45 7.09 -10.29 -2.73
N PHE A 46 7.22 -11.31 -1.90
CA PHE A 46 6.36 -11.55 -0.75
C PHE A 46 7.15 -11.63 0.56
N GLY A 47 6.46 -11.38 1.68
CA GLY A 47 7.05 -11.58 3.01
C GLY A 47 8.09 -10.54 3.40
N LEU A 48 8.11 -9.35 2.78
CA LEU A 48 9.03 -8.28 3.18
C LEU A 48 8.54 -7.57 4.45
N ASN A 49 8.70 -8.25 5.58
CA ASN A 49 8.23 -7.87 6.91
C ASN A 49 9.35 -7.48 7.89
N GLY A 50 10.57 -7.25 7.39
CA GLY A 50 11.76 -6.90 8.19
C GLY A 50 12.72 -8.05 8.45
N HIS A 51 12.33 -9.29 8.16
CA HIS A 51 13.22 -10.45 8.21
C HIS A 51 14.09 -10.51 6.96
N ALA A 52 15.40 -10.27 7.13
CA ALA A 52 16.34 -10.21 6.01
C ALA A 52 16.61 -11.60 5.40
N ASP A 53 16.38 -12.68 6.14
CA ASP A 53 16.56 -14.07 5.75
C ASP A 53 15.42 -14.61 4.86
N GLU A 54 14.35 -13.84 4.67
CA GLU A 54 13.27 -14.21 3.75
C GLU A 54 13.78 -14.35 2.30
N PRO A 55 13.44 -15.45 1.59
CA PRO A 55 13.96 -15.71 0.25
C PRO A 55 13.72 -14.57 -0.75
N ASP A 56 12.53 -13.95 -0.70
CA ASP A 56 12.17 -12.84 -1.58
C ASP A 56 12.84 -11.52 -1.19
N HIS A 57 13.22 -11.34 0.09
CA HIS A 57 14.05 -10.21 0.52
C HIS A 57 15.45 -10.31 -0.13
N GLN A 58 16.07 -11.49 -0.05
CA GLN A 58 17.39 -11.73 -0.67
C GLN A 58 17.33 -11.62 -2.20
N ARG A 59 16.29 -12.18 -2.82
CA ARG A 59 16.07 -12.08 -4.27
C ARG A 59 15.94 -10.63 -4.73
N LEU A 60 15.12 -9.83 -4.03
CA LEU A 60 14.94 -8.41 -4.35
C LEU A 60 16.24 -7.62 -4.21
N LEU A 61 17.00 -7.88 -3.14
CA LEU A 61 18.27 -7.21 -2.91
C LEU A 61 19.28 -7.51 -4.03
N GLU A 62 19.37 -8.76 -4.47
CA GLU A 62 20.22 -9.15 -5.59
C GLU A 62 19.76 -8.51 -6.91
N ASP A 63 18.45 -8.47 -7.17
CA ASP A 63 17.90 -7.80 -8.36
C ASP A 63 18.22 -6.30 -8.41
N LEU A 64 18.21 -5.63 -7.26
CA LEU A 64 18.62 -4.24 -7.13
C LEU A 64 20.11 -4.07 -7.37
N ARG A 65 20.94 -4.94 -6.78
CA ARG A 65 22.40 -4.91 -6.94
C ARG A 65 22.81 -5.10 -8.40
N GLN A 66 22.13 -6.00 -9.11
CA GLN A 66 22.36 -6.30 -10.52
C GLN A 66 21.67 -5.33 -11.49
N ARG A 67 20.97 -4.31 -10.98
CA ARG A 67 20.22 -3.33 -11.79
C ARG A 67 19.22 -4.00 -12.75
N ARG A 68 18.58 -5.09 -12.31
CA ARG A 68 17.60 -5.85 -13.11
C ARG A 68 16.18 -5.27 -13.03
N LEU A 69 15.97 -4.22 -12.24
CA LEU A 69 14.64 -3.63 -12.01
C LEU A 69 14.56 -2.20 -12.54
N GLY A 70 13.43 -1.88 -13.18
CA GLY A 70 13.06 -0.54 -13.62
C GLY A 70 12.37 0.29 -12.53
N GLY A 71 11.91 -0.34 -11.45
CA GLY A 71 11.25 0.32 -10.32
C GLY A 71 10.75 -0.67 -9.26
N ILE A 72 10.38 -0.13 -8.10
CA ILE A 72 9.78 -0.89 -6.99
C ILE A 72 8.44 -0.24 -6.65
N ILE A 73 7.40 -1.06 -6.49
CA ILE A 73 6.07 -0.68 -6.05
C ILE A 73 5.83 -1.41 -4.72
N PHE A 74 5.67 -0.68 -3.62
CA PHE A 74 5.28 -1.24 -2.33
C PHE A 74 3.75 -1.24 -2.22
N ALA A 75 3.15 -2.41 -2.00
CA ALA A 75 1.70 -2.60 -1.83
C ALA A 75 1.16 -2.06 -0.49
N SER A 76 2.05 -1.64 0.40
CA SER A 76 1.77 -0.97 1.66
C SER A 76 2.96 -0.10 2.06
N ASN A 77 2.86 0.59 3.19
CA ASN A 77 4.00 1.29 3.77
C ASN A 77 5.15 0.30 4.09
N PRO A 78 6.39 0.55 3.63
CA PRO A 78 7.53 -0.35 3.84
C PRO A 78 8.21 -0.17 5.21
N PHE A 79 7.50 0.30 6.25
CA PHE A 79 8.06 0.51 7.60
C PHE A 79 8.97 -0.61 8.11
N PRO A 80 8.64 -1.91 7.97
CA PRO A 80 9.49 -2.98 8.50
C PRO A 80 10.86 -3.08 7.84
N ILE A 81 11.02 -2.50 6.64
CA ILE A 81 12.26 -2.52 5.86
C ILE A 81 12.78 -1.10 5.57
N ALA A 82 12.28 -0.08 6.29
CA ALA A 82 12.56 1.33 6.01
C ALA A 82 14.03 1.73 6.09
N ASP A 83 14.83 1.01 6.87
CA ASP A 83 16.27 1.25 7.04
C ASP A 83 17.15 0.37 6.14
N THR A 84 16.54 -0.47 5.31
CA THR A 84 17.27 -1.40 4.43
C THR A 84 17.72 -0.74 3.13
N PRO A 85 18.72 -1.32 2.42
CA PRO A 85 19.09 -0.87 1.08
C PRO A 85 17.94 -0.94 0.05
N ILE A 86 16.93 -1.78 0.30
CA ILE A 86 15.73 -1.86 -0.55
C ILE A 86 15.01 -0.52 -0.60
N VAL A 87 14.92 0.21 0.53
CA VAL A 87 14.24 1.51 0.62
C VAL A 87 15.21 2.69 0.47
N ARG A 88 16.38 2.64 1.11
CA ARG A 88 17.32 3.78 1.19
C ARG A 88 18.49 3.72 0.21
N GLY A 89 18.78 2.54 -0.34
CA GLY A 89 19.93 2.34 -1.21
C GLY A 89 19.80 3.07 -2.56
N PRO A 90 20.90 3.30 -3.27
CA PRO A 90 20.83 3.73 -4.66
C PRO A 90 20.07 2.71 -5.49
N GLY A 91 19.34 3.15 -6.50
CA GLY A 91 18.54 2.22 -7.30
C GLY A 91 17.44 2.91 -8.10
N PRO A 92 16.49 2.11 -8.63
CA PRO A 92 15.41 2.64 -9.44
C PRO A 92 14.39 3.40 -8.59
N VAL A 93 13.44 4.04 -9.27
CA VAL A 93 12.34 4.77 -8.63
C VAL A 93 11.51 3.83 -7.76
N ARG A 94 11.09 4.33 -6.61
CA ARG A 94 10.27 3.61 -5.64
C ARG A 94 8.95 4.33 -5.48
N VAL A 95 7.87 3.58 -5.47
CA VAL A 95 6.51 4.07 -5.24
C VAL A 95 5.90 3.22 -4.14
N GLY A 96 5.20 3.81 -3.18
CA GLY A 96 4.47 3.07 -2.16
C GLY A 96 3.02 3.50 -2.06
N MET A 97 2.15 2.52 -1.89
CA MET A 97 0.75 2.74 -1.54
C MET A 97 0.66 3.01 -0.05
N MET A 98 0.77 4.28 0.33
CA MET A 98 0.92 4.69 1.72
C MET A 98 0.48 6.13 1.94
N ARG A 99 0.38 6.50 3.23
CA ARG A 99 0.15 7.87 3.68
C ARG A 99 1.37 8.39 4.41
N HIS A 100 1.86 9.57 4.05
CA HIS A 100 2.89 10.34 4.75
C HIS A 100 4.03 9.50 5.33
N ALA A 101 4.70 8.70 4.50
CA ALA A 101 5.71 7.79 5.00
C ALA A 101 7.03 8.48 5.42
N GLY A 102 7.19 9.78 5.14
CA GLY A 102 8.41 10.52 5.47
C GLY A 102 9.67 9.96 4.79
N HIS A 103 9.51 9.13 3.74
CA HIS A 103 10.60 8.49 3.02
C HIS A 103 10.97 9.35 1.80
N PRO A 104 12.09 10.11 1.84
CA PRO A 104 12.42 11.05 0.76
C PRO A 104 12.72 10.34 -0.58
N THR A 105 13.01 9.04 -0.55
CA THR A 105 13.35 8.23 -1.72
C THR A 105 12.15 7.51 -2.34
N CYS A 106 10.96 7.61 -1.74
CA CYS A 106 9.78 6.89 -2.20
C CYS A 106 8.62 7.84 -2.52
N LEU A 107 8.15 7.76 -3.77
CA LEU A 107 6.95 8.47 -4.20
C LEU A 107 5.72 7.84 -3.54
N GLU A 108 4.78 8.68 -3.15
CA GLU A 108 3.59 8.27 -2.43
C GLU A 108 2.39 8.20 -3.37
N VAL A 109 1.65 7.09 -3.29
CA VAL A 109 0.30 6.96 -3.85
C VAL A 109 -0.65 6.76 -2.68
N HIS A 110 -1.45 7.78 -2.41
CA HIS A 110 -2.41 7.75 -1.31
C HIS A 110 -3.80 7.40 -1.82
N LEU A 111 -4.42 6.37 -1.23
CA LEU A 111 -5.84 6.12 -1.40
C LEU A 111 -6.57 7.18 -0.57
N SER A 112 -7.54 7.88 -1.16
CA SER A 112 -8.16 9.04 -0.49
C SER A 112 -9.10 8.61 0.65
N ASP A 113 -8.52 8.28 1.81
CA ASP A 113 -9.24 7.94 3.05
C ASP A 113 -10.22 9.05 3.44
N GLU A 114 -9.84 10.31 3.19
CA GLU A 114 -10.67 11.48 3.45
C GLU A 114 -11.93 11.47 2.58
N GLU A 115 -11.77 11.30 1.27
CA GLU A 115 -12.90 11.27 0.35
C GLU A 115 -13.77 10.04 0.56
N TRP A 116 -13.17 8.90 0.87
CA TRP A 116 -13.89 7.68 1.23
C TRP A 116 -14.75 7.90 2.48
N SER A 117 -14.15 8.41 3.57
CA SER A 117 -14.85 8.70 4.83
C SER A 117 -15.98 9.70 4.60
N ARG A 118 -15.72 10.76 3.84
CA ARG A 118 -16.69 11.80 3.49
C ARG A 118 -17.91 11.21 2.79
N ARG A 119 -17.70 10.34 1.80
CA ARG A 119 -18.77 9.67 1.03
C ARG A 119 -19.53 8.65 1.87
N ALA A 120 -18.84 7.87 2.70
CA ALA A 120 -19.47 6.90 3.59
C ALA A 120 -20.43 7.57 4.59
N LEU A 121 -19.99 8.66 5.24
CA LEU A 121 -20.84 9.42 6.15
C LEU A 121 -22.01 10.11 5.43
N GLU A 122 -21.78 10.60 4.20
CA GLU A 122 -22.84 11.16 3.37
C GLU A 122 -23.92 10.12 3.03
N ASP A 123 -23.54 8.89 2.66
CA ASP A 123 -24.48 7.81 2.39
C ASP A 123 -25.27 7.40 3.65
N LEU A 124 -24.60 7.30 4.81
CA LEU A 124 -25.26 7.03 6.08
C LEU A 124 -26.31 8.10 6.44
N ALA A 125 -25.96 9.38 6.28
CA ALA A 125 -26.88 10.48 6.53
C ALA A 125 -28.07 10.47 5.55
N LYS A 126 -27.83 10.22 4.25
CA LYS A 126 -28.89 10.08 3.24
C LYS A 126 -29.88 8.96 3.57
N ARG A 127 -29.41 7.90 4.23
CA ARG A 127 -30.24 6.78 4.72
C ARG A 127 -30.91 7.06 6.07
N GLY A 128 -30.84 8.30 6.57
CA GLY A 128 -31.45 8.70 7.85
C GLY A 128 -30.76 8.12 9.08
N ARG A 129 -29.54 7.58 8.96
CA ARG A 129 -28.76 7.13 10.13
C ARG A 129 -28.31 8.34 10.91
N ARG A 130 -28.35 8.25 12.25
CA ARG A 130 -28.00 9.34 13.16
C ARG A 130 -26.89 9.00 14.13
N ARG A 131 -26.70 7.72 14.47
CA ARG A 131 -25.67 7.25 15.41
C ARG A 131 -24.70 6.38 14.63
N VAL A 132 -23.42 6.69 14.70
CA VAL A 132 -22.36 6.01 13.95
C VAL A 132 -21.24 5.62 14.89
N ALA A 133 -20.74 4.39 14.77
CA ALA A 133 -19.52 3.94 15.42
C ALA A 133 -18.42 3.85 14.37
N VAL A 134 -17.19 4.16 14.76
CA VAL A 134 -16.01 4.03 13.89
C VAL A 134 -15.08 3.00 14.50
N LEU A 135 -14.91 1.88 13.80
CA LEU A 135 -13.99 0.82 14.21
C LEU A 135 -12.68 1.00 13.46
N THR A 136 -11.60 1.22 14.19
CA THR A 136 -10.25 1.33 13.62
C THR A 136 -9.28 0.38 14.33
N PRO A 137 -8.22 -0.09 13.65
CA PRO A 137 -7.11 -0.74 14.34
C PRO A 137 -6.55 0.17 15.45
N ALA A 138 -6.07 -0.43 16.54
CA ALA A 138 -5.57 0.29 17.71
C ALA A 138 -4.46 1.32 17.39
N ASN A 139 -3.71 1.08 16.30
CA ASN A 139 -2.58 1.92 15.87
C ASN A 139 -2.89 2.75 14.62
N HIS A 140 -4.16 2.88 14.25
CA HIS A 140 -4.54 3.71 13.12
C HIS A 140 -4.56 5.17 13.57
N TYR A 141 -3.62 5.98 13.04
CA TYR A 141 -3.71 7.43 13.10
C TYR A 141 -4.93 7.83 12.27
N GLY A 142 -6.09 7.87 12.93
CA GLY A 142 -7.38 8.05 12.29
C GLY A 142 -7.42 9.28 11.40
N ASN A 143 -8.40 9.32 10.51
CA ASN A 143 -8.66 10.51 9.71
C ASN A 143 -8.99 11.68 10.65
N ALA A 144 -8.06 12.63 10.82
CA ALA A 144 -8.19 13.78 11.71
C ALA A 144 -9.42 14.66 11.37
N ARG A 145 -9.94 14.58 10.14
CA ARG A 145 -11.14 15.29 9.70
C ARG A 145 -12.44 14.55 10.02
N LEU A 146 -12.38 13.27 10.39
CA LEU A 146 -13.55 12.43 10.61
C LEU A 146 -14.49 12.98 11.70
N PRO A 147 -14.01 13.44 12.88
CA PRO A 147 -14.90 14.03 13.89
C PRO A 147 -15.64 15.27 13.36
N ALA A 148 -14.95 16.14 12.62
CA ALA A 148 -15.56 17.33 12.03
C ALA A 148 -16.61 16.96 10.96
N GLU A 149 -16.35 15.94 10.15
CA GLU A 149 -17.27 15.47 9.12
C GLU A 149 -18.53 14.79 9.70
N ILE A 150 -18.40 14.10 10.84
CA ILE A 150 -19.53 13.55 11.62
C ILE A 150 -20.42 14.69 12.12
N THR A 151 -19.83 15.67 12.83
CA THR A 151 -20.56 16.84 13.37
C THR A 151 -21.25 17.64 12.28
N ARG A 152 -20.56 17.89 11.15
CA ARG A 152 -21.11 18.63 10.01
C ARG A 152 -22.39 17.99 9.44
N ARG A 153 -22.53 16.68 9.54
CA ARG A 153 -23.69 15.91 9.06
C ARG A 153 -24.74 15.64 10.12
N ARG A 154 -24.60 16.22 11.32
CA ARG A 154 -25.49 15.98 12.47
C ARG A 154 -25.59 14.50 12.83
N LEU A 155 -24.49 13.78 12.64
CA LEU A 155 -24.32 12.42 13.14
C LEU A 155 -23.75 12.47 14.55
N GLU A 156 -24.10 11.50 15.37
CA GLU A 156 -23.62 11.29 16.73
C GLU A 156 -22.61 10.14 16.68
N LEU A 157 -21.37 10.41 17.11
CA LEU A 157 -20.38 9.36 17.29
C LEU A 157 -20.72 8.60 18.57
N VAL A 158 -20.96 7.30 18.43
CA VAL A 158 -21.14 6.38 19.56
C VAL A 158 -19.89 5.51 19.72
N PRO A 159 -19.55 5.14 20.96
CA PRO A 159 -18.42 4.25 21.23
C PRO A 159 -18.65 2.84 20.65
#